data_AF-A0A2G4GYB3-F1
#
_entry.id   AF-A0A2G4GYB3-F1
#
_cell.length_a   1.000
_cell.length_b   1.000
_cell.length_c   1.000
_cell.angle_alpha   90.00
_cell.angle_beta   90.00
_cell.angle_gamma   90.00
#
_symmetry.space_group_name_H-M   'P 1'
#
loop_
_entity.id
_entity.type
_entity.pdbx_description
1 polymer ?
#
loop_
_entity_poly.entity_id
_entity_poly.type
_entity_poly.pdbx_seq_one_letter_code
_entity_poly.pdbx_strand_id
1 'polypeptide(L)'
;MIRFLFDCVLWGLGYSPRSAGTSSGFGSDQLIPTRERNGIEAAIRILSSGLFLLAIFAQLPTVELGFLTAPQLHLLALASTAWGLQMLLRPSIPMDSTAISTALWSFAGYLPYFLIGNILDLPLETLLWQAGAVGGLIAYGLFRDIRREISR
;
A
#
# COMPACT_ATOMS: atom_id res chain seq x y z
N MET A 1 -8.82 19.40 -3.22
CA MET A 1 -8.79 18.25 -2.29
C MET A 1 -9.65 17.08 -2.74
N ILE A 2 -10.95 17.26 -3.06
CA ILE A 2 -11.84 16.15 -3.49
C ILE A 2 -11.36 15.42 -4.76
N ARG A 3 -10.91 16.14 -5.80
CA ARG A 3 -10.33 15.53 -7.02
C ARG A 3 -9.13 14.63 -6.71
N PHE A 4 -8.20 15.10 -5.88
CA PHE A 4 -7.02 14.36 -5.48
C PHE A 4 -7.36 13.06 -4.73
N LEU A 5 -8.33 13.11 -3.81
CA LEU A 5 -8.86 11.94 -3.10
C LEU A 5 -9.47 10.92 -4.08
N PHE A 6 -10.26 11.41 -5.04
CA PHE A 6 -10.89 10.58 -6.06
C PHE A 6 -9.85 9.93 -6.98
N ASP A 7 -8.83 10.68 -7.39
CA ASP A 7 -7.72 10.19 -8.20
C ASP A 7 -6.88 9.15 -7.43
N CYS A 8 -6.70 9.32 -6.12
CA CYS A 8 -6.04 8.33 -5.25
C CYS A 8 -6.83 7.02 -5.15
N VAL A 9 -8.16 7.11 -4.99
CA VAL A 9 -9.04 5.93 -4.95
C VAL A 9 -9.05 5.21 -6.30
N LEU A 10 -9.21 5.96 -7.40
CA LEU A 10 -9.16 5.41 -8.75
C LEU A 10 -7.80 4.75 -9.03
N TRP A 11 -6.70 5.38 -8.63
CA TRP A 11 -5.36 4.81 -8.74
C TRP A 11 -5.20 3.52 -7.90
N GLY A 12 -5.77 3.49 -6.70
CA GLY A 12 -5.87 2.30 -5.86
C GLY A 12 -6.70 1.18 -6.50
N LEU A 13 -7.73 1.51 -7.28
CA LEU A 13 -8.56 0.55 -8.04
C LEU A 13 -7.92 0.10 -9.36
N GLY A 14 -6.69 0.52 -9.65
CA GLY A 14 -5.97 0.13 -10.87
C GLY A 14 -6.27 1.02 -12.08
N TYR A 15 -6.94 2.15 -11.89
CA TYR A 15 -7.03 3.18 -12.93
C TYR A 15 -5.65 3.82 -13.12
N SER A 16 -5.01 3.51 -14.25
CA SER A 16 -3.80 4.21 -14.67
C SER A 16 -4.26 5.49 -15.38
N PRO A 17 -4.02 6.71 -14.82
CA PRO A 17 -4.31 7.92 -15.56
C PRO A 17 -3.53 7.88 -16.89
N ARG A 18 -4.21 8.21 -18.01
CA ARG A 18 -3.53 8.41 -19.29
C ARG A 18 -2.33 9.32 -19.03
N SER A 19 -1.13 8.82 -19.35
CA SER A 19 0.17 9.43 -19.12
C SER A 19 0.10 10.96 -19.08
N ALA A 20 -0.07 11.52 -17.88
CA ALA A 20 0.11 12.94 -17.69
C ALA A 20 1.60 13.17 -17.83
N GLY A 21 2.01 13.85 -18.92
CA GLY A 21 3.40 14.17 -19.18
C GLY A 21 4.03 14.75 -17.93
N THR A 22 5.04 14.07 -17.41
CA THR A 22 5.72 14.53 -16.20
C THR A 22 6.45 15.83 -16.54
N SER A 23 6.41 16.83 -15.66
CA SER A 23 7.18 18.07 -15.81
C SER A 23 8.70 17.86 -15.76
N SER A 24 9.15 16.62 -15.54
CA SER A 24 10.55 16.22 -15.42
C SER A 24 11.23 15.92 -16.76
N GLY A 25 10.47 15.90 -17.87
CA GLY A 25 11.02 15.53 -19.19
C GLY A 25 11.28 14.03 -19.36
N PHE A 26 11.07 13.22 -18.32
CA PHE A 26 11.13 11.76 -18.40
C PHE A 26 9.76 11.21 -18.82
N GLY A 27 9.76 10.40 -19.88
CA GLY A 27 8.58 9.64 -20.31
C GLY A 27 8.18 8.63 -19.23
N SER A 28 6.90 8.27 -19.15
CA SER A 28 6.42 7.14 -18.31
C SER A 28 7.23 5.87 -18.55
N ASP A 29 7.75 5.72 -19.76
CA ASP A 29 8.49 4.56 -20.26
C ASP A 29 9.96 4.56 -19.77
N GLN A 30 10.42 5.69 -19.20
CA GLN A 30 11.75 5.87 -18.61
C GLN A 30 11.74 5.76 -17.09
N LEU A 31 10.57 5.73 -16.46
CA LEU A 31 10.40 5.52 -15.03
C LEU A 31 10.21 4.02 -14.77
N ILE A 32 11.30 3.33 -14.41
CA ILE A 32 11.39 1.97 -13.84
C ILE A 32 10.33 0.98 -14.37
N PRO A 33 10.68 -0.04 -15.18
CA PRO A 33 9.72 -0.96 -15.78
C PRO A 33 8.70 -1.48 -14.75
N THR A 34 7.46 -1.03 -14.84
CA THR A 34 6.37 -1.52 -14.00
C THR A 34 5.74 -2.70 -14.72
N ARG A 35 5.92 -3.92 -14.21
CA ARG A 35 5.14 -5.05 -14.70
C ARG A 35 3.66 -4.87 -14.36
N GLU A 36 2.81 -5.55 -15.12
CA GLU A 36 1.40 -5.67 -14.75
C GLU A 36 1.25 -6.31 -13.35
N ARG A 37 0.31 -5.77 -12.58
CA ARG A 37 -0.05 -6.31 -11.26
C ARG A 37 -0.71 -7.66 -11.44
N ASN A 38 -0.36 -8.60 -10.57
CA ASN A 38 -1.10 -9.84 -10.52
C ASN A 38 -2.44 -9.65 -9.78
N GLY A 39 -3.34 -10.63 -9.88
CA GLY A 39 -4.67 -10.53 -9.27
C GLY A 39 -4.64 -10.33 -7.74
N ILE A 40 -3.64 -10.86 -7.04
CA ILE A 40 -3.51 -10.70 -5.58
C ILE A 40 -3.07 -9.27 -5.24
N GLU A 41 -2.12 -8.70 -5.97
CA GLU A 41 -1.69 -7.30 -5.80
C GLU A 41 -2.82 -6.31 -6.09
N ALA A 42 -3.62 -6.59 -7.13
CA ALA A 42 -4.82 -5.82 -7.42
C ALA A 42 -5.82 -5.92 -6.25
N ALA A 43 -6.08 -7.13 -5.74
CA ALA A 43 -6.96 -7.34 -4.60
C ALA A 43 -6.47 -6.63 -3.33
N ILE A 44 -5.16 -6.68 -3.04
CA ILE A 44 -4.54 -5.97 -1.91
C ILE A 44 -4.75 -4.47 -2.06
N ARG A 45 -4.62 -3.91 -3.26
CA ARG A 45 -4.86 -2.48 -3.46
C ARG A 45 -6.32 -2.09 -3.30
N ILE A 46 -7.24 -2.90 -3.81
CA ILE A 46 -8.68 -2.69 -3.60
C ILE A 46 -9.00 -2.71 -2.11
N LEU A 47 -8.50 -3.73 -1.39
CA LEU A 47 -8.65 -3.85 0.06
C LEU A 47 -8.08 -2.62 0.78
N SER A 48 -6.86 -2.19 0.44
CA SER A 48 -6.22 -1.03 1.08
C SER A 48 -6.99 0.26 0.82
N SER A 49 -7.55 0.41 -0.37
CA SER A 49 -8.38 1.57 -0.74
C SER A 49 -9.73 1.53 0.00
N GLY A 50 -10.30 0.33 0.19
CA GLY A 50 -11.48 0.13 1.03
C GLY A 50 -11.21 0.47 2.49
N LEU A 51 -10.10 -0.02 3.06
CA LEU A 51 -9.66 0.31 4.42
C LEU A 51 -9.42 1.80 4.60
N PHE A 52 -8.88 2.49 3.59
CA PHE A 52 -8.75 3.95 3.59
C PHE A 52 -10.10 4.66 3.70
N LEU A 53 -11.07 4.31 2.84
CA LEU A 53 -12.41 4.91 2.88
C LEU A 53 -13.10 4.63 4.22
N LEU A 54 -13.02 3.39 4.69
CA LEU A 54 -13.56 2.97 5.97
C LEU A 54 -12.92 3.72 7.14
N ALA A 55 -11.61 3.92 7.13
CA ALA A 55 -10.90 4.70 8.14
C ALA A 55 -11.27 6.20 8.10
N ILE A 56 -11.57 6.77 6.92
CA ILE A 56 -12.13 8.13 6.83
C ILE A 56 -13.49 8.18 7.54
N PHE A 57 -14.40 7.25 7.24
CA PHE A 57 -15.72 7.24 7.86
C PHE A 57 -15.65 7.02 9.37
N ALA A 58 -14.72 6.19 9.84
CA ALA A 58 -14.52 5.94 11.27
C ALA A 58 -14.05 7.16 12.07
N GLN A 59 -13.51 8.18 11.39
CA GLN A 59 -13.09 9.43 12.03
C GLN A 59 -14.19 10.50 12.05
N LEU A 60 -15.35 10.23 11.45
CA LEU A 60 -16.49 11.14 11.54
C LEU A 60 -17.21 10.90 12.88
N PRO A 61 -17.50 11.96 13.65
CA PRO A 61 -17.98 11.85 15.04
C PRO A 61 -19.36 11.19 15.17
N THR A 62 -20.07 10.96 14.08
CA THR A 62 -21.40 10.35 14.04
C THR A 62 -21.39 8.85 13.73
N VAL A 63 -20.22 8.24 13.50
CA VAL A 63 -20.13 6.86 13.00
C VAL A 63 -19.38 5.97 13.99
N GLU A 64 -20.11 5.05 14.64
CA GLU A 64 -19.54 4.04 15.55
C GLU A 64 -18.85 2.90 14.76
N LEU A 65 -17.75 3.21 14.10
CA LEU A 65 -16.87 2.25 13.42
C LEU A 65 -15.70 1.81 14.31
N GLY A 66 -15.87 1.84 15.64
CA GLY A 66 -14.81 1.56 16.61
C GLY A 66 -14.13 0.18 16.45
N PHE A 67 -14.76 -0.77 15.75
CA PHE A 67 -14.14 -2.05 15.41
C PHE A 67 -12.98 -1.95 14.40
N LEU A 68 -12.98 -0.96 13.51
CA LEU A 68 -11.91 -0.76 12.52
C LEU A 68 -10.62 -0.25 13.15
N THR A 69 -10.77 0.53 14.21
CA THR A 69 -9.68 1.13 14.98
C THR A 69 -9.39 0.34 16.26
N ALA A 70 -10.20 -0.69 16.56
CA ALA A 70 -10.00 -1.56 17.70
C ALA A 70 -8.61 -2.20 17.62
N PRO A 71 -7.72 -1.90 18.58
CA PRO A 71 -6.34 -2.36 18.52
C PRO A 71 -6.22 -3.88 18.52
N GLN A 72 -7.26 -4.59 18.98
CA GLN A 72 -7.30 -6.04 19.06
C GLN A 72 -7.47 -6.73 17.70
N LEU A 73 -8.07 -6.06 16.71
CA LEU A 73 -8.40 -6.67 15.41
C LEU A 73 -7.34 -6.39 14.33
N HIS A 74 -6.44 -5.41 14.55
CA HIS A 74 -5.33 -5.03 13.66
C HIS A 74 -5.72 -4.95 12.16
N LEU A 75 -6.95 -4.54 11.85
CA LEU A 75 -7.51 -4.61 10.49
C LEU A 75 -6.72 -3.78 9.46
N LEU A 76 -6.09 -2.69 9.91
CA LEU A 76 -5.23 -1.86 9.07
C LEU A 76 -3.96 -2.59 8.59
N ALA A 77 -3.49 -3.60 9.32
CA ALA A 77 -2.33 -4.40 8.96
C ALA A 77 -2.69 -5.62 8.08
N LEU A 78 -3.98 -5.84 7.77
CA LEU A 78 -4.42 -7.01 7.02
C LEU A 78 -3.89 -6.99 5.58
N ALA A 79 -3.91 -5.83 4.93
CA ALA A 79 -3.40 -5.66 3.57
C ALA A 79 -1.88 -5.93 3.48
N SER A 80 -1.09 -5.41 4.44
CA SER A 80 0.35 -5.66 4.50
C SER A 80 0.68 -7.11 4.84
N THR A 81 -0.13 -7.75 5.68
CA THR A 81 0.05 -9.17 6.03
C THR A 81 -0.22 -10.05 4.81
N ALA A 82 -1.29 -9.78 4.07
CA ALA A 82 -1.60 -10.48 2.82
C ALA A 82 -0.48 -10.30 1.78
N TRP A 83 0.03 -9.08 1.63
CA TRP A 83 1.18 -8.80 0.77
C TRP A 83 2.44 -9.55 1.22
N GLY A 84 2.76 -9.54 2.51
CA GLY A 84 3.92 -10.22 3.05
C GLY A 84 3.85 -11.74 2.86
N LEU A 85 2.69 -12.34 3.14
CA LEU A 85 2.43 -13.75 2.87
C LEU A 85 2.58 -14.08 1.38
N GLN A 86 2.08 -13.23 0.49
CA GLN A 86 2.27 -13.41 -0.94
C GLN A 86 3.76 -13.42 -1.31
N MET A 87 4.56 -12.49 -0.80
CA MET A 87 5.99 -12.39 -1.12
C MET A 87 6.81 -13.56 -0.55
N LEU A 88 6.41 -14.09 0.61
CA LEU A 88 7.02 -15.25 1.23
C LEU A 88 6.65 -16.56 0.51
N LEU A 89 5.37 -16.74 0.19
CA LEU A 89 4.85 -17.98 -0.40
C LEU A 89 5.07 -18.07 -1.92
N ARG A 90 5.27 -16.94 -2.59
CA ARG A 90 5.51 -16.89 -4.04
C ARG A 90 6.86 -16.23 -4.33
N PRO A 91 7.97 -16.94 -4.08
CA PRO A 91 9.30 -16.39 -4.27
C PRO A 91 9.66 -16.15 -5.75
N SER A 92 8.83 -16.57 -6.70
CA SER A 92 8.97 -16.25 -8.12
C SER A 92 8.58 -14.81 -8.46
N ILE A 93 7.83 -14.13 -7.59
CA ILE A 93 7.44 -12.73 -7.79
C ILE A 93 8.63 -11.84 -7.48
N PRO A 94 9.09 -11.01 -8.41
CA PRO A 94 10.19 -10.08 -8.16
C PRO A 94 9.75 -8.95 -7.21
N MET A 95 10.69 -8.50 -6.38
CA MET A 95 10.60 -7.31 -5.56
C MET A 95 10.90 -6.08 -6.41
N ASP A 96 10.00 -5.79 -7.33
CA ASP A 96 10.07 -4.66 -8.26
C ASP A 96 9.26 -3.45 -7.79
N SER A 97 9.28 -2.38 -8.60
CA SER A 97 8.51 -1.16 -8.32
C SER A 97 7.02 -1.43 -8.12
N THR A 98 6.44 -2.41 -8.83
CA THR A 98 5.04 -2.80 -8.69
C THR A 98 4.77 -3.46 -7.33
N ALA A 99 5.62 -4.38 -6.90
CA ALA A 99 5.53 -5.05 -5.60
C ALA A 99 5.70 -4.05 -4.45
N ILE A 100 6.72 -3.18 -4.54
CA ILE A 100 7.00 -2.13 -3.55
C ILE A 100 5.85 -1.11 -3.49
N SER A 101 5.32 -0.69 -4.64
CA SER A 101 4.16 0.20 -4.71
C SER A 101 2.93 -0.40 -4.03
N THR A 102 2.72 -1.70 -4.18
CA THR A 102 1.62 -2.42 -3.52
C THR A 102 1.84 -2.49 -2.01
N ALA A 103 3.08 -2.73 -1.57
CA ALA A 103 3.47 -2.72 -0.17
C ALA A 103 3.21 -1.36 0.48
N LEU A 104 3.63 -0.27 -0.17
CA LEU A 104 3.40 1.10 0.32
C LEU A 104 1.91 1.45 0.37
N TRP A 105 1.13 0.98 -0.61
CA TRP A 105 -0.31 1.23 -0.61
C TRP A 105 -1.05 0.50 0.54
N SER A 106 -0.48 -0.56 1.10
CA SER A 106 -1.05 -1.24 2.27
C SER A 106 -1.15 -0.37 3.52
N PHE A 107 -0.43 0.76 3.56
CA PHE A 107 -0.51 1.75 4.63
C PHE A 107 -1.60 2.81 4.41
N ALA A 108 -2.36 2.74 3.30
CA ALA A 108 -3.36 3.75 2.97
C ALA A 108 -4.37 3.97 4.11
N GLY A 109 -4.75 2.91 4.84
CA GLY A 109 -5.66 2.99 5.99
C GLY A 109 -5.22 3.93 7.13
N TYR A 110 -3.93 4.28 7.23
CA TYR A 110 -3.41 5.22 8.23
C TYR A 110 -3.43 6.68 7.76
N LEU A 111 -3.51 6.94 6.46
CA LEU A 111 -3.52 8.30 5.91
C LEU A 111 -4.62 9.21 6.48
N PRO A 112 -5.86 8.74 6.76
CA PRO A 112 -6.93 9.59 7.25
C PRO A 112 -6.58 10.28 8.58
N TYR A 113 -5.86 9.59 9.49
CA TYR A 113 -5.41 10.14 10.77
C TYR A 113 -4.53 11.38 10.58
N PHE A 114 -3.68 11.38 9.55
CA PHE A 114 -2.83 12.53 9.21
C PHE A 114 -3.62 13.63 8.49
N LEU A 115 -4.58 13.28 7.64
CA LEU A 115 -5.36 14.23 6.85
C LEU A 115 -6.38 15.02 7.68
N ILE A 116 -7.01 14.35 8.64
CA ILE A 116 -8.06 14.93 9.49
C ILE A 116 -7.47 15.51 10.79
N GLY A 117 -6.20 15.21 11.08
CA GLY A 117 -5.46 15.77 12.23
C GLY A 117 -5.67 15.02 13.54
N ASN A 118 -6.26 13.82 13.50
CA ASN A 118 -6.47 12.98 14.67
C ASN A 118 -5.28 12.04 14.93
N ILE A 119 -4.09 12.62 15.09
CA ILE A 119 -2.82 11.88 15.24
C ILE A 119 -2.75 11.15 16.58
N LEU A 120 -3.45 11.65 17.61
CA LEU A 120 -3.42 11.06 18.95
C LEU A 120 -4.09 9.67 19.01
N ASP A 121 -5.09 9.44 18.16
CA ASP A 121 -5.79 8.15 18.04
C ASP A 121 -5.11 7.20 17.04
N LEU A 122 -3.95 7.58 16.49
CA LEU A 122 -3.21 6.73 15.57
C LEU A 122 -2.70 5.48 16.31
N PRO A 123 -2.99 4.25 15.83
CA PRO A 123 -2.45 3.02 16.40
C PRO A 123 -0.95 2.85 16.06
N LEU A 124 -0.12 3.65 16.71
CA LEU A 124 1.31 3.84 16.42
C LEU A 124 2.10 2.54 16.50
N GLU A 125 1.84 1.71 17.53
CA GLU A 125 2.54 0.44 17.71
C GLU A 125 2.31 -0.51 16.51
N THR A 126 1.05 -0.64 16.06
CA THR A 126 0.72 -1.47 14.90
C THR A 126 1.39 -0.93 13.63
N LEU A 127 1.37 0.39 13.45
CA LEU A 127 2.02 1.05 12.31
C LEU A 127 3.54 0.81 12.29
N LEU A 128 4.22 0.94 13.42
CA LEU A 128 5.67 0.75 13.52
C LEU A 128 6.08 -0.70 13.24
N TRP A 129 5.36 -1.67 13.83
CA TRP A 129 5.59 -3.08 13.55
C TRP A 129 5.34 -3.43 12.08
N GLN A 130 4.25 -2.91 11.51
CA GLN A 130 3.94 -3.09 10.09
C GLN A 130 5.03 -2.50 9.19
N ALA A 131 5.48 -1.28 9.48
CA ALA A 131 6.55 -0.62 8.74
C ALA A 131 7.87 -1.40 8.80
N GLY A 132 8.24 -1.89 9.98
CA GLY A 132 9.42 -2.74 10.17
C GLY A 132 9.34 -4.04 9.37
N ALA A 133 8.22 -4.75 9.47
CA ALA A 133 8.02 -6.02 8.77
C ALA A 133 8.02 -5.85 7.24
N VAL A 134 7.29 -4.86 6.73
CA VAL A 134 7.26 -4.56 5.29
C VAL A 134 8.64 -4.12 4.79
N GLY A 135 9.32 -3.23 5.50
CA GLY A 135 10.67 -2.77 5.15
C GLY A 135 11.68 -3.92 5.12
N GLY A 136 11.64 -4.80 6.13
CA GLY A 136 12.48 -6.00 6.18
C GLY A 136 12.22 -6.95 5.00
N LEU A 137 10.95 -7.16 4.63
CA LEU A 137 10.59 -8.00 3.48
C LEU A 137 11.00 -7.38 2.14
N ILE A 138 10.89 -6.06 1.98
CA ILE A 138 11.38 -5.36 0.79
C ILE A 138 12.89 -5.55 0.67
N ALA A 139 13.64 -5.29 1.75
CA ALA A 139 15.09 -5.47 1.76
C ALA A 139 15.48 -6.92 1.42
N TYR A 140 14.86 -7.90 2.08
CA TYR A 140 15.08 -9.32 1.81
C TYR A 140 14.77 -9.67 0.34
N GLY A 141 13.64 -9.22 -0.19
CA GLY A 141 13.23 -9.46 -1.58
C GLY A 141 14.23 -8.89 -2.59
N LEU A 142 14.71 -7.66 -2.37
CA LEU A 142 15.74 -7.04 -3.20
C LEU A 142 17.05 -7.83 -3.17
N PHE A 143 17.56 -8.19 -1.98
CA PHE A 143 18.77 -9.01 -1.86
C PHE A 143 18.63 -10.37 -2.54
N ARG A 144 17.47 -11.02 -2.37
CA ARG A 144 17.17 -12.30 -3.01
C ARG A 144 17.22 -12.19 -4.53
N ASP A 145 16.63 -11.14 -5.09
CA ASP A 145 16.53 -10.97 -6.54
C ASP A 145 17.88 -10.59 -7.16
N ILE A 146 18.65 -9.68 -6.52
CA ILE A 146 20.03 -9.36 -6.91
C ILE A 146 20.91 -10.62 -6.90
N ARG A 147 20.82 -11.46 -5.86
CA ARG A 147 21.60 -12.70 -5.77
C ARG A 147 21.29 -13.66 -6.92
N ARG A 148 20.01 -13.74 -7.34
CA ARG A 148 19.60 -14.59 -8.47
C ARG A 148 20.14 -14.09 -9.79
N GLU A 149 20.24 -12.77 -9.98
CA GLU A 149 20.84 -12.18 -11.18
C GLU A 149 22.34 -12.44 -11.23
N ILE A 150 23.06 -12.29 -10.12
CA ILE A 150 24.51 -12.56 -10.06
C ILE A 150 24.85 -14.04 -10.31
N SER A 151 23.95 -14.95 -9.96
CA SER A 151 24.17 -16.40 -10.09
C SER A 151 23.79 -16.97 -11.46
N ARG A 152 23.29 -16.13 -12.38
CA ARG A 152 22.95 -16.50 -13.77
C ARG A 152 24.06 -16.08 -14.72
#